data_AF-A0A944N7D4-F1
#
_entry.id   AF-A0A944N7D4-F1
#
_cell.length_a   1.000
_cell.length_b   1.000
_cell.length_c   1.000
_cell.angle_alpha   90.00
_cell.angle_beta   90.00
_cell.angle_gamma   90.00
#
_symmetry.space_group_name_H-M   'P 1'
#
loop_
_entity.id
_entity.type
_entity.pdbx_description
1 polymer ?
#
loop_
_entity_poly.entity_id
_entity_poly.type
_entity_poly.pdbx_seq_one_letter_code
_entity_poly.pdbx_strand_id
1 'polypeptide(L)'
;MEMDKVLPNIGRQSNTSHAHIVRNRSNHDDRQYIPDPYLNVAKKMEGQFVQFMVEQMKKTVSKENPDSAAANYYKSMLTEQQSKTIAGQDGGLGLQELILNQIYPKRLRNVTAYNAYRQQAASTMINKHRPQPTSTQEISHE
;
A
#
# COMPACT_ATOMS: atom_id res chain seq x y z
N MET A 1 27.58 68.60 39.28
CA MET A 1 28.35 67.88 40.29
C MET A 1 27.98 66.41 40.09
N GLU A 2 28.85 65.68 39.40
CA GLU A 2 28.79 64.22 39.27
C GLU A 2 28.83 63.57 40.66
N MET A 3 28.14 62.44 40.83
CA MET A 3 28.66 61.25 41.51
C MET A 3 27.79 60.04 41.15
N ASP A 4 28.25 59.37 40.10
CA ASP A 4 28.39 57.91 39.95
C ASP A 4 27.76 57.00 41.01
N LYS A 5 26.84 56.13 40.56
CA LYS A 5 26.58 54.81 41.17
C LYS A 5 26.27 53.79 40.07
N VAL A 6 27.35 53.20 39.54
CA VAL A 6 27.58 51.78 39.25
C VAL A 6 26.33 50.95 38.87
N LEU A 7 26.24 50.65 37.57
CA LEU A 7 25.34 49.68 36.96
C LEU A 7 25.66 48.23 37.40
N PRO A 8 24.66 47.39 37.73
CA PRO A 8 24.84 45.95 37.68
C PRO A 8 24.72 45.45 36.23
N ASN A 9 25.87 45.05 35.69
CA ASN A 9 26.00 44.17 34.53
C ASN A 9 25.46 42.78 34.89
N ILE A 10 24.28 42.42 34.39
CA ILE A 10 23.82 41.03 34.35
C ILE A 10 23.71 40.63 32.89
N GLY A 11 24.79 40.00 32.42
CA GLY A 11 24.80 39.33 31.14
C GLY A 11 23.95 38.06 31.12
N ARG A 12 23.59 37.70 29.88
CA ARG A 12 23.32 36.35 29.36
C ARG A 12 22.13 35.58 29.93
N GLN A 13 21.06 35.51 29.13
CA GLN A 13 20.30 34.28 28.83
C GLN A 13 19.81 34.40 27.37
N SER A 14 20.54 33.85 26.40
CA SER A 14 20.48 32.47 25.88
C SER A 14 19.36 32.26 24.85
N ASN A 15 19.79 32.12 23.60
CA ASN A 15 19.24 31.29 22.53
C ASN A 15 17.72 31.35 22.28
N THR A 16 17.36 32.14 21.26
CA THR A 16 16.14 31.91 20.47
C THR A 16 16.23 30.53 19.83
N SER A 17 15.73 29.52 20.54
CA SER A 17 15.47 28.19 20.00
C SER A 17 14.57 28.34 18.79
N HIS A 18 15.16 28.29 17.59
CA HIS A 18 14.42 27.94 16.40
C HIS A 18 13.86 26.55 16.66
N ALA A 19 12.60 26.50 17.07
CA ALA A 19 11.85 25.28 17.18
C ALA A 19 11.80 24.68 15.78
N HIS A 20 12.78 23.83 15.47
CA HIS A 20 12.61 22.81 14.47
C HIS A 20 11.40 22.01 14.91
N ILE A 21 10.24 22.31 14.33
CA ILE A 21 9.09 21.42 14.36
C ILE A 21 9.56 20.16 13.63
N VAL A 22 10.21 19.28 14.38
CA VAL A 22 10.34 17.88 14.03
C VAL A 22 8.90 17.43 13.97
N ARG A 23 8.31 17.42 12.77
CA ARG A 23 7.04 16.77 12.51
C ARG A 23 7.27 15.31 12.88
N ASN A 24 6.95 14.98 14.13
CA ASN A 24 6.83 13.62 14.59
C ASN A 24 5.70 13.03 13.75
N ARG A 25 6.05 12.48 12.58
CA ARG A 25 5.16 11.61 11.83
C ARG A 25 5.04 10.40 12.73
N SER A 26 4.07 10.41 13.64
CA SER A 26 3.63 9.19 14.29
C SER A 26 3.40 8.20 13.15
N ASN A 27 4.29 7.21 13.02
CA ASN A 27 4.10 6.04 12.17
C ASN A 27 2.95 5.26 12.81
N HIS A 28 1.74 5.82 12.70
CA HIS A 28 0.55 5.11 13.02
C HIS A 28 0.45 4.03 11.95
N ASP A 29 0.62 2.78 12.38
CA ASP A 29 0.53 1.63 11.50
C ASP A 29 -0.94 1.44 11.12
N ASP A 30 -1.38 2.22 10.15
CA ASP A 30 -2.75 2.23 9.64
C ASP A 30 -3.01 1.04 8.70
N ARG A 31 -2.02 0.14 8.53
CA ARG A 31 -2.13 -1.02 7.63
C ARG A 31 -3.24 -1.98 8.07
N GLN A 32 -3.52 -2.04 9.37
CA GLN A 32 -4.62 -2.83 9.93
C GLN A 32 -6.01 -2.41 9.43
N TYR A 33 -6.15 -1.17 8.93
CA TYR A 33 -7.41 -0.65 8.39
C TYR A 33 -7.48 -0.73 6.86
N ILE A 34 -6.53 -1.42 6.22
CA ILE A 34 -6.54 -1.68 4.78
C ILE A 34 -7.25 -3.03 4.56
N PRO A 35 -8.37 -3.08 3.82
CA PRO A 35 -8.99 -4.36 3.52
C PRO A 35 -8.10 -5.24 2.61
N ASP A 36 -8.03 -6.54 2.91
CA ASP A 36 -7.18 -7.51 2.21
C ASP A 36 -7.31 -7.48 0.68
N PRO A 37 -8.51 -7.27 0.08
CA PRO A 37 -8.61 -7.19 -1.37
C PRO A 37 -7.78 -6.06 -1.98
N TYR A 38 -7.71 -4.89 -1.33
CA TYR A 38 -6.88 -3.78 -1.78
C TYR A 38 -5.40 -4.10 -1.60
N LEU A 39 -5.03 -4.70 -0.47
CA LEU A 39 -3.67 -5.15 -0.21
C LEU A 39 -3.19 -6.14 -1.28
N ASN A 40 -4.04 -7.11 -1.63
CA ASN A 40 -3.76 -8.12 -2.63
C ASN A 40 -3.65 -7.53 -4.05
N VAL A 41 -4.50 -6.58 -4.41
CA VAL A 41 -4.39 -5.87 -5.69
C VAL A 41 -3.06 -5.13 -5.78
N ALA A 42 -2.70 -4.38 -4.73
CA ALA A 42 -1.43 -3.65 -4.71
C ALA A 42 -0.21 -4.58 -4.84
N LYS A 43 -0.20 -5.72 -4.12
CA LYS A 43 0.86 -6.74 -4.25
C LYS A 43 0.96 -7.30 -5.67
N LYS A 44 -0.18 -7.61 -6.29
CA LYS A 44 -0.21 -8.13 -7.67
C LYS A 44 0.31 -7.11 -8.67
N MET A 45 -0.08 -5.84 -8.53
CA MET A 45 0.38 -4.76 -9.39
C MET A 45 1.89 -4.52 -9.24
N GLU A 46 2.42 -4.55 -8.01
CA GLU A 46 3.86 -4.48 -7.79
C GLU A 46 4.59 -5.67 -8.42
N GLY A 47 4.08 -6.89 -8.26
CA GLY A 47 4.65 -8.07 -8.90
C GLY A 47 4.72 -7.96 -10.44
N GLN A 48 3.67 -7.46 -11.07
CA GLN A 48 3.65 -7.19 -12.52
C GLN A 48 4.66 -6.13 -12.93
N PHE A 49 4.79 -5.06 -12.15
CA PHE A 49 5.77 -4.02 -12.40
C PHE A 49 7.20 -4.55 -12.29
N VAL A 50 7.52 -5.30 -11.23
CA VAL A 50 8.84 -5.91 -11.04
C VAL A 50 9.15 -6.89 -12.17
N GLN A 51 8.18 -7.71 -12.57
CA GLN A 51 8.34 -8.61 -13.71
C GLN A 51 8.69 -7.82 -14.98
N PHE A 52 7.94 -6.75 -15.29
CA PHE A 52 8.22 -5.91 -16.44
C PHE A 52 9.63 -5.30 -16.37
N MET A 53 10.03 -4.79 -15.21
CA MET A 53 11.36 -4.21 -15.01
C MET A 53 12.48 -5.24 -15.26
N VAL A 54 12.34 -6.46 -14.72
CA VAL A 54 13.33 -7.53 -14.96
C VAL A 54 13.36 -7.93 -16.44
N GLU A 55 12.22 -7.97 -17.12
CA GLU A 55 12.16 -8.21 -18.56
C GLU A 55 12.87 -7.11 -19.36
N GLN A 56 12.72 -5.84 -18.99
CA GLN A 56 13.46 -4.75 -19.63
C GLN A 56 14.97 -4.83 -19.34
N MET A 57 15.37 -5.16 -18.10
CA MET A 57 16.78 -5.38 -17.77
C MET A 57 17.41 -6.54 -18.55
N LYS A 58 16.64 -7.60 -18.84
CA LYS A 58 17.12 -8.71 -19.67
C LYS A 58 17.35 -8.31 -21.13
N LYS A 59 16.67 -7.26 -21.63
CA LYS A 59 16.86 -6.74 -23.00
C LYS A 59 18.09 -5.84 -23.12
N THR A 60 18.54 -5.22 -22.04
CA THR A 60 19.72 -4.34 -22.06
C THR A 60 21.04 -5.12 -22.01
N VAL A 61 21.01 -6.40 -21.64
CA VAL A 61 22.18 -7.28 -21.69
C VAL A 61 22.31 -7.86 -23.10
N SER A 62 23.28 -7.36 -23.88
CA SER A 62 23.65 -7.95 -25.17
C SER A 62 24.10 -9.40 -24.95
N LYS A 63 23.38 -10.35 -25.55
CA LYS A 63 23.76 -11.77 -25.53
C LYS A 63 24.40 -12.11 -26.86
N GLU A 64 25.62 -12.64 -26.82
CA GLU A 64 26.33 -13.14 -28.00
C GLU A 64 25.61 -14.35 -28.64
N ASN A 65 24.79 -15.06 -27.88
CA ASN A 65 24.01 -16.21 -28.36
C ASN A 65 22.54 -16.14 -27.90
N PRO A 66 21.57 -16.41 -28.78
CA PRO A 66 20.16 -16.45 -28.41
C PRO A 66 19.88 -17.64 -27.47
N ASP A 67 19.13 -17.38 -26.40
CA ASP A 67 18.69 -18.41 -25.46
C ASP A 67 17.73 -19.40 -26.14
N SER A 68 17.87 -20.69 -25.83
CA SER A 68 16.91 -21.71 -26.25
C SER A 68 15.52 -21.46 -25.62
N ALA A 69 14.46 -22.00 -26.23
CA ALA A 69 13.10 -21.90 -25.70
C ALA A 69 12.99 -22.41 -24.25
N ALA A 70 13.67 -23.52 -23.93
CA ALA A 70 13.75 -24.07 -22.58
C ALA A 70 14.49 -23.13 -21.60
N ALA A 71 15.58 -22.50 -22.03
CA ALA A 71 16.31 -21.52 -21.23
C ALA A 71 15.46 -20.26 -20.98
N ASN A 72 14.70 -19.80 -21.98
CA ASN A 72 13.79 -18.67 -21.83
C ASN A 72 12.66 -18.97 -20.84
N TYR A 73 12.07 -20.17 -20.92
CA TYR A 73 11.04 -20.63 -19.98
C TYR A 73 11.55 -20.70 -18.54
N TYR A 74 12.73 -21.28 -18.32
CA TYR A 74 13.33 -21.34 -16.99
C TYR A 74 13.64 -19.93 -16.46
N LYS A 75 14.15 -19.05 -17.31
CA LYS A 75 14.43 -17.65 -16.94
C LYS A 75 13.15 -16.87 -16.62
N SER A 76 12.03 -17.10 -17.31
CA SER A 76 10.76 -16.44 -16.97
C SER A 76 10.20 -16.95 -15.65
N MET A 77 10.27 -18.25 -15.39
CA MET A 77 9.87 -18.83 -14.10
C MET A 77 10.71 -18.25 -12.95
N LEU A 78 12.03 -18.16 -13.13
CA LEU A 78 12.92 -17.54 -12.14
C LEU A 78 12.57 -16.07 -11.91
N THR A 79 12.29 -15.32 -12.98
CA THR A 79 11.89 -13.91 -12.93
C THR A 79 10.58 -13.74 -12.16
N GLU A 80 9.59 -14.61 -12.40
CA GLU A 80 8.31 -14.60 -11.71
C GLU A 80 8.46 -14.93 -10.22
N GLN A 81 9.32 -15.89 -9.86
CA GLN A 81 9.59 -16.20 -8.47
C GLN A 81 10.27 -15.02 -7.76
N GLN A 82 11.30 -14.44 -8.39
CA GLN A 82 11.96 -13.25 -7.85
C GLN A 82 11.00 -12.07 -7.69
N SER A 83 10.12 -11.81 -8.66
CA SER A 83 9.16 -10.72 -8.58
C SER A 83 8.16 -10.93 -7.44
N LYS A 84 7.69 -12.16 -7.23
CA LYS A 84 6.83 -12.52 -6.10
C LYS A 84 7.54 -12.40 -4.76
N THR A 85 8.81 -12.81 -4.66
CA THR A 85 9.60 -12.64 -3.44
C THR A 85 9.80 -11.17 -3.10
N ILE A 86 10.16 -10.35 -4.10
CA ILE A 86 10.39 -8.91 -3.94
C ILE A 86 9.10 -8.20 -3.53
N ALA A 87 7.96 -8.50 -4.17
CA ALA A 87 6.67 -7.90 -3.82
C ALA A 87 6.04 -8.45 -2.53
N GLY A 88 6.53 -9.60 -2.04
CA GLY A 88 5.99 -10.30 -0.88
C GLY A 88 6.64 -9.94 0.45
N GLN A 89 7.90 -9.50 0.44
CA GLN A 89 8.61 -9.05 1.64
C GLN A 89 8.04 -7.71 2.13
N ASP A 90 8.04 -7.47 3.45
CA ASP A 90 7.39 -6.34 4.12
C ASP A 90 7.64 -4.97 3.45
N GLY A 91 6.72 -4.55 2.58
CA GLY A 91 6.77 -3.27 1.87
C GLY A 91 7.47 -3.28 0.51
N GLY A 92 7.99 -4.41 0.04
CA GLY A 92 8.57 -4.59 -1.29
C GLY A 92 9.57 -3.50 -1.71
N LEU A 93 9.46 -2.99 -2.94
CA LEU A 93 10.22 -1.82 -3.41
C LEU A 93 9.62 -0.49 -2.93
N GLY A 94 8.68 -0.52 -1.98
CA GLY A 94 7.85 0.61 -1.58
C GLY A 94 6.75 0.97 -2.60
N LEU A 95 6.69 0.25 -3.73
CA LEU A 95 5.75 0.54 -4.81
C LEU A 95 4.34 0.08 -4.44
N GLN A 96 4.23 -1.01 -3.66
CA GLN A 96 2.97 -1.43 -3.06
C GLN A 96 2.30 -0.29 -2.27
N GLU A 97 3.06 0.45 -1.46
CA GLU A 97 2.53 1.55 -0.65
C GLU A 97 2.07 2.72 -1.53
N LEU A 98 2.79 3.01 -2.62
CA LEU A 98 2.38 4.03 -3.60
C LEU A 98 1.06 3.63 -4.29
N ILE A 99 0.97 2.38 -4.75
CA ILE A 99 -0.26 1.85 -5.35
C ILE A 99 -1.40 1.89 -4.34
N LEU A 100 -1.16 1.47 -3.09
CA LEU A 100 -2.15 1.54 -2.02
C LEU A 100 -2.61 2.98 -1.75
N ASN A 101 -1.71 3.96 -1.79
CA ASN A 101 -2.11 5.36 -1.63
C ASN A 101 -3.00 5.86 -2.77
N GLN A 102 -2.87 5.29 -3.97
CA GLN A 102 -3.71 5.61 -5.12
C GLN A 102 -5.07 4.92 -5.06
N ILE A 103 -5.12 3.63 -4.73
CA ILE A 103 -6.38 2.84 -4.75
C ILE A 103 -7.14 2.89 -3.41
N TYR A 104 -6.43 3.14 -2.31
CA TYR A 104 -6.97 3.20 -0.95
C TYR A 104 -6.21 4.24 -0.09
N PRO A 105 -6.48 5.54 -0.33
CA PRO A 105 -5.73 6.64 0.27
C PRO A 105 -5.81 6.65 1.80
N LYS A 106 -4.78 7.21 2.46
CA LYS A 106 -4.66 7.24 3.93
C LYS A 106 -5.88 7.77 4.67
N ARG A 107 -6.62 8.72 4.08
CA ARG A 107 -7.87 9.26 4.65
C ARG A 107 -8.93 8.17 4.93
N LEU A 108 -8.88 7.06 4.21
CA LEU A 108 -9.79 5.93 4.35
C LEU A 108 -9.26 4.83 5.30
N ARG A 109 -8.01 4.90 5.75
CA ARG A 109 -7.38 3.90 6.60
C ARG A 109 -7.73 4.17 8.07
N ASN A 110 -9.00 4.07 8.39
CA ASN A 110 -9.52 4.26 9.74
C ASN A 110 -10.58 3.21 10.08
N VAL A 111 -10.86 3.07 11.37
CA VAL A 111 -11.81 2.08 11.91
C VAL A 111 -13.19 2.20 11.25
N THR A 112 -13.70 3.43 11.10
CA THR A 112 -15.05 3.68 10.58
C THR A 112 -15.19 3.23 9.14
N ALA A 113 -14.25 3.62 8.27
CA ALA A 113 -14.24 3.22 6.86
C ALA A 113 -14.02 1.71 6.69
N TYR A 114 -13.14 1.11 7.50
CA TYR A 114 -12.91 -0.34 7.48
C TYR A 114 -14.16 -1.13 7.90
N ASN A 115 -14.85 -0.68 8.96
CA ASN A 115 -16.09 -1.31 9.40
C ASN A 115 -17.23 -1.15 8.38
N ALA A 116 -17.35 0.01 7.75
CA ALA A 116 -18.32 0.23 6.67
C ALA A 116 -18.06 -0.72 5.49
N TYR A 117 -16.80 -0.90 5.09
CA TYR A 117 -16.41 -1.87 4.07
C TYR A 117 -16.81 -3.30 4.45
N ARG A 118 -16.54 -3.72 5.69
CA ARG A 118 -16.91 -5.07 6.17
C ARG A 118 -18.42 -5.30 6.16
N GLN A 119 -19.21 -4.31 6.57
CA GLN A 119 -20.67 -4.41 6.55
C GLN A 119 -21.21 -4.54 5.13
N GLN A 120 -20.71 -3.71 4.21
CA GLN A 120 -21.09 -3.77 2.80
C GLN A 120 -20.75 -5.14 2.17
N ALA A 121 -19.54 -5.65 2.43
CA ALA A 121 -19.12 -6.97 1.95
C ALA A 121 -20.06 -8.08 2.47
N ALA A 122 -20.43 -8.04 3.76
CA ALA A 122 -21.37 -8.99 4.35
C ALA A 122 -22.77 -8.92 3.69
N SER A 123 -23.30 -7.71 3.45
CA SER A 123 -24.60 -7.52 2.80
C SER A 123 -24.65 -8.10 1.38
N THR A 124 -23.55 -7.96 0.61
CA THR A 124 -23.47 -8.53 -0.75
C THR A 124 -23.45 -10.06 -0.78
N MET A 125 -22.91 -10.71 0.25
CA MET A 125 -22.89 -12.18 0.35
C MET A 125 -24.26 -12.76 0.72
N ILE A 126 -25.06 -12.04 1.50
CA ILE A 126 -26.39 -12.46 1.93
C ILE A 126 -27.37 -12.45 0.76
N ASN A 127 -27.34 -11.43 -0.11
CA ASN A 127 -28.22 -11.38 -1.28
C ASN A 127 -27.91 -12.47 -2.33
N LYS A 128 -26.69 -13.02 -2.37
CA LYS A 128 -26.31 -14.07 -3.32
C LYS A 128 -26.91 -15.44 -2.97
N HIS A 129 -27.38 -15.64 -1.73
CA HIS A 129 -27.95 -16.90 -1.23
C HIS A 129 -29.46 -16.88 -1.07
N ARG A 130 -30.17 -15.85 -1.57
CA ARG A 130 -31.64 -15.85 -1.53
C ARG A 130 -32.16 -16.83 -2.59
N PRO A 131 -32.78 -17.97 -2.23
CA PRO A 131 -33.42 -18.82 -3.21
C PRO A 131 -34.55 -18.02 -3.87
N GLN A 132 -34.56 -17.99 -5.19
CA GLN A 132 -35.64 -17.39 -5.95
C GLN A 132 -36.90 -18.24 -5.69
N PRO A 133 -38.06 -17.63 -5.38
CA PRO A 133 -39.29 -18.40 -5.24
C PRO A 133 -39.62 -19.03 -6.59
N THR A 134 -39.58 -20.36 -6.66
CA THR A 134 -40.12 -21.14 -7.77
C THR A 134 -41.61 -20.86 -7.85
N SER A 135 -42.04 -20.16 -8.90
CA SER A 135 -43.45 -19.96 -9.22
C SER A 135 -44.06 -21.29 -9.65
N THR A 136 -44.62 -22.04 -8.71
CA THR A 136 -45.58 -23.11 -9.03
C THR A 136 -46.86 -22.43 -9.48
N GLN A 137 -47.11 -22.41 -10.79
CA GLN A 137 -48.44 -22.14 -11.32
C GLN A 137 -49.30 -23.36 -10.99
N GLU A 138 -50.21 -23.21 -10.02
CA GLU A 138 -51.33 -24.14 -9.86
C GLU A 138 -52.18 -24.07 -11.12
N ILE A 139 -52.11 -25.12 -11.93
CA ILE A 139 -53.06 -25.34 -13.02
C ILE A 139 -54.32 -25.90 -12.36
N SER A 140 -55.28 -25.02 -12.11
CA SER A 140 -56.66 -25.38 -11.79
C SER A 140 -57.23 -26.10 -13.01
N HIS A 141 -57.46 -27.41 -12.88
CA HIS A 141 -58.34 -28.15 -13.78
C HIS A 141 -59.77 -28.01 -13.24
N GLU A 142 -60.64 -27.40 -14.03
CA GLU A 142 -62.10 -27.55 -13.96
C GLU A 142 -62.57 -28.10 -15.31
#